data_AF-A0A847PXL6-F1
#
_entry.id   AF-A0A847PXL6-F1
#
_cell.length_a   1.000
_cell.length_b   1.000
_cell.length_c   1.000
_cell.angle_alpha   90.00
_cell.angle_beta   90.00
_cell.angle_gamma   90.00
#
_symmetry.space_group_name_H-M   'P 1'
#
loop_
_entity.id
_entity.type
_entity.pdbx_description
1 polymer ?
#
loop_
_entity_poly.entity_id
_entity_poly.type
_entity_poly.pdbx_seq_one_letter_code
_entity_poly.pdbx_strand_id
1 'polypeptide(L)'
;MLPALLFSALSAVIPSDGPVLTRDLTGADPGTYEEWMAAEPPAGPLVVRELARIPGIRTGTDFVIVLEQGLADSLPAGLLEQWAADMAPWVGEVLLAEASYSTPGELREWLASLLPEGLDGAVLVGDLPAAWVMMDNAFLREGETFPADYFFMDLDGEWSDEWVGYPSQGNPGSDGKYDTWGPWQGLMPEIYCARMKTSNLTVGTEAGLIASYLERNHQWRTWGDPGAHQALCYVDDDWAVWGAEFQQAMQELYPDVELVRDERETNGTDYEENRLTGAYRWISPFVHSGPTLHQWSPGPETTWDEVVAIDPQARFYNLFACSNCRFTTPRNMGSIYVFATDYGLASVGSTKSGSMLQFEHFYGPLGDDQTLGGAYRQWWEYIVNGGFSPGEMSWHLGMVLIGDPTLRPRAEILGGPGTEPPPSVTGGLEVLGNPCGNVVLFHLPAPGVLAIYDTAGRLVLERPALPAGETSLDVGFLPGGFYRAVLRRGDGSVTTAGIVRLR
;
A
#
# COMPACT_ATOMS: atom_id res chain seq x y z
N MET A 1 -49.99 -36.33 -26.72
CA MET A 1 -49.48 -35.40 -27.76
C MET A 1 -50.29 -34.11 -27.71
N LEU A 2 -49.77 -33.13 -26.97
CA LEU A 2 -50.01 -31.68 -27.09
C LEU A 2 -48.79 -31.03 -26.40
N PRO A 3 -48.21 -29.95 -26.95
CA PRO A 3 -46.82 -29.58 -26.65
C PRO A 3 -46.70 -28.80 -25.33
N ALA A 4 -45.61 -29.07 -24.61
CA ALA A 4 -45.20 -28.30 -23.44
C ALA A 4 -44.72 -26.90 -23.90
N LEU A 5 -45.37 -25.87 -23.38
CA LEU A 5 -44.87 -24.49 -23.43
C LEU A 5 -43.63 -24.41 -22.53
N LEU A 6 -42.46 -24.32 -23.15
CA LEU A 6 -41.22 -23.87 -22.52
C LEU A 6 -41.41 -22.43 -22.07
N PHE A 7 -41.59 -22.22 -20.76
CA PHE A 7 -41.33 -20.92 -20.16
C PHE A 7 -39.81 -20.74 -20.11
N SER A 8 -39.27 -19.90 -20.98
CA SER A 8 -37.94 -19.32 -20.78
C SER A 8 -38.03 -18.41 -19.57
N ALA A 9 -37.54 -18.87 -18.42
CA ALA A 9 -37.24 -17.97 -17.32
C ALA A 9 -35.95 -17.22 -17.69
N LEU A 10 -36.09 -16.06 -18.34
CA LEU A 10 -35.15 -14.97 -18.11
C LEU A 10 -35.26 -14.65 -16.61
N SER A 11 -34.34 -15.19 -15.82
CA SER A 11 -34.25 -14.88 -14.40
C SER A 11 -33.31 -13.68 -14.24
N ALA A 12 -33.94 -12.55 -13.93
CA ALA A 12 -33.33 -11.26 -13.67
C ALA A 12 -32.09 -11.37 -12.77
N VAL A 13 -31.01 -10.72 -13.20
CA VAL A 13 -29.98 -10.20 -12.32
C VAL A 13 -30.70 -9.37 -11.27
N ILE A 14 -30.57 -9.73 -10.00
CA ILE A 14 -31.01 -8.87 -8.90
C ILE A 14 -30.12 -7.63 -9.01
N PRO A 15 -30.65 -6.44 -9.31
CA PRO A 15 -29.86 -5.23 -9.21
C PRO A 15 -29.56 -5.06 -7.72
N SER A 16 -28.31 -5.23 -7.31
CA SER A 16 -27.88 -4.72 -6.01
C SER A 16 -27.88 -3.20 -6.14
N ASP A 17 -28.53 -2.49 -5.21
CA ASP A 17 -28.57 -1.02 -5.12
C ASP A 17 -27.18 -0.39 -4.78
N GLY A 18 -26.08 -1.01 -5.23
CA GLY A 18 -24.69 -0.64 -4.94
C GLY A 18 -23.77 -0.75 -6.15
N PRO A 19 -22.48 -0.38 -6.00
CA PRO A 19 -21.49 -0.37 -7.08
C PRO A 19 -21.38 -1.71 -7.81
N VAL A 20 -21.03 -1.67 -9.10
CA VAL A 20 -20.73 -2.87 -9.88
C VAL A 20 -19.46 -3.54 -9.32
N LEU A 21 -19.47 -4.88 -9.20
CA LEU A 21 -18.31 -5.65 -8.75
C LEU A 21 -17.17 -5.53 -9.76
N THR A 22 -16.00 -5.05 -9.32
CA THR A 22 -14.81 -5.11 -10.17
C THR A 22 -14.35 -6.56 -10.39
N ARG A 23 -13.98 -6.91 -11.63
CA ARG A 23 -13.53 -8.24 -12.09
C ARG A 23 -12.56 -8.10 -13.27
N ASP A 24 -11.87 -9.20 -13.59
CA ASP A 24 -11.13 -9.30 -14.85
C ASP A 24 -12.11 -9.57 -15.99
N LEU A 25 -12.21 -8.63 -16.94
CA LEU A 25 -13.13 -8.69 -18.08
C LEU A 25 -12.76 -9.78 -19.10
N THR A 26 -11.53 -10.29 -19.07
CA THR A 26 -11.08 -11.36 -19.96
C THR A 26 -11.49 -12.74 -19.45
N GLY A 27 -11.82 -12.85 -18.15
CA GLY A 27 -12.04 -14.12 -17.46
C GLY A 27 -10.76 -14.91 -17.24
N ALA A 28 -9.58 -14.28 -17.33
CA ALA A 28 -8.32 -14.92 -17.02
C ALA A 28 -8.26 -15.31 -15.53
N ASP A 29 -7.83 -16.54 -15.27
CA ASP A 29 -7.57 -17.01 -13.91
C ASP A 29 -6.27 -16.34 -13.43
N PRO A 30 -6.29 -15.59 -12.32
CA PRO A 30 -5.11 -14.91 -11.79
C PRO A 30 -4.07 -15.87 -11.17
N GLY A 31 -4.31 -17.18 -11.19
CA GLY A 31 -3.39 -18.24 -10.76
C GLY A 31 -4.02 -19.11 -9.67
N THR A 32 -3.72 -20.41 -9.71
CA THR A 32 -4.38 -21.42 -8.88
C THR A 32 -3.65 -21.71 -7.56
N TYR A 33 -4.38 -22.29 -6.60
CA TYR A 33 -3.80 -22.83 -5.36
C TYR A 33 -2.73 -23.89 -5.65
N GLU A 34 -2.99 -24.76 -6.62
CA GLU A 34 -2.10 -25.86 -6.97
C GLU A 34 -0.79 -25.35 -7.60
N GLU A 35 -0.85 -24.32 -8.44
CA GLU A 35 0.34 -23.65 -8.98
C GLU A 35 1.16 -22.97 -7.88
N TRP A 36 0.49 -22.30 -6.94
CA TRP A 36 1.13 -21.71 -5.77
C TRP A 36 1.84 -22.78 -4.93
N MET A 37 1.12 -23.81 -4.49
CA MET A 37 1.69 -24.88 -3.67
C MET A 37 2.82 -25.64 -4.37
N ALA A 38 2.83 -25.70 -5.70
CA ALA A 38 3.91 -26.31 -6.47
C ALA A 38 5.19 -25.45 -6.52
N ALA A 39 5.08 -24.13 -6.35
CA ALA A 39 6.20 -23.20 -6.32
C ALA A 39 6.82 -23.05 -4.92
N GLU A 40 6.05 -23.36 -3.88
CA GLU A 40 6.43 -23.16 -2.49
C GLU A 40 7.16 -24.40 -1.90
N PRO A 41 8.04 -24.21 -0.90
CA PRO A 41 8.70 -25.34 -0.25
C PRO A 41 7.70 -26.21 0.53
N PRO A 42 8.00 -27.51 0.75
CA PRO A 42 7.14 -28.35 1.58
C PRO A 42 7.03 -27.78 3.01
N ALA A 43 5.80 -27.62 3.50
CA ALA A 43 5.56 -27.17 4.87
C ALA A 43 6.18 -28.13 5.89
N GLY A 44 6.98 -27.57 6.81
CA GLY A 44 7.47 -28.25 8.00
C GLY A 44 6.80 -27.70 9.27
N PRO A 45 7.16 -28.19 10.46
CA PRO A 45 6.71 -27.59 11.70
C PRO A 45 7.17 -26.14 11.80
N LEU A 46 6.32 -25.26 12.34
CA LEU A 46 6.73 -23.87 12.58
C LEU A 46 7.86 -23.80 13.62
N VAL A 47 8.98 -23.18 13.20
CA VAL A 47 10.08 -22.79 14.07
C VAL A 47 10.23 -21.28 13.96
N VAL A 48 10.01 -20.60 15.09
CA VAL A 48 10.22 -19.16 15.19
C VAL A 48 11.51 -18.86 15.94
N ARG A 49 12.34 -18.00 15.35
CA ARG A 49 13.57 -17.49 15.93
C ARG A 49 13.42 -15.99 16.18
N GLU A 50 13.32 -15.60 17.44
CA GLU A 50 13.42 -14.19 17.83
C GLU A 50 14.82 -13.65 17.48
N LEU A 51 14.85 -12.54 16.74
CA LEU A 51 16.05 -11.83 16.36
C LEU A 51 16.38 -10.73 17.37
N ALA A 52 15.37 -9.90 17.67
CA ALA A 52 15.48 -8.77 18.57
C ALA A 52 14.11 -8.31 19.06
N ARG A 53 14.11 -7.58 20.18
CA ARG A 53 12.98 -6.78 20.66
C ARG A 53 13.41 -5.34 20.78
N ILE A 54 12.73 -4.45 20.07
CA ILE A 54 13.01 -3.02 20.10
C ILE A 54 11.96 -2.37 21.01
N PRO A 55 12.37 -1.85 22.18
CA PRO A 55 11.43 -1.35 23.17
C PRO A 55 10.71 -0.09 22.67
N GLY A 56 9.40 -0.04 22.91
CA GLY A 56 8.59 1.15 22.69
C GLY A 56 8.33 1.94 23.97
N ILE A 57 7.37 2.86 23.90
CA ILE A 57 6.90 3.64 25.06
C ILE A 57 6.13 2.74 26.06
N ARG A 58 5.60 1.61 25.60
CA ARG A 58 4.88 0.59 26.38
C ARG A 58 5.69 -0.70 26.46
N THR A 59 5.44 -1.50 27.50
CA THR A 59 6.00 -2.85 27.66
C THR A 59 4.98 -3.89 27.20
N GLY A 60 5.37 -4.84 26.36
CA GLY A 60 4.48 -5.84 25.73
C GLY A 60 5.03 -6.23 24.36
N THR A 61 4.33 -7.03 23.57
CA THR A 61 4.62 -7.18 22.14
C THR A 61 3.50 -6.49 21.38
N ASP A 62 3.62 -5.20 21.07
CA ASP A 62 2.53 -4.45 20.42
C ASP A 62 2.50 -4.72 18.90
N PHE A 63 3.68 -4.92 18.28
CA PHE A 63 3.80 -5.18 16.85
C PHE A 63 4.87 -6.24 16.55
N VAL A 64 4.64 -7.06 15.52
CA VAL A 64 5.61 -8.09 15.10
C VAL A 64 5.96 -7.98 13.62
N ILE A 65 7.26 -8.03 13.34
CA ILE A 65 7.80 -8.25 11.99
C ILE A 65 8.22 -9.71 11.91
N VAL A 66 7.55 -10.46 11.05
CA VAL A 66 7.85 -11.87 10.80
C VAL A 66 8.52 -11.97 9.44
N LEU A 67 9.76 -12.42 9.40
CA LEU A 67 10.49 -12.66 8.17
C LEU A 67 10.54 -14.16 7.84
N GLU A 68 10.58 -14.49 6.56
CA GLU A 68 11.01 -15.81 6.11
C GLU A 68 12.41 -16.15 6.67
N GLN A 69 12.60 -17.40 7.08
CA GLN A 69 13.87 -17.90 7.58
C GLN A 69 15.03 -17.64 6.61
N GLY A 70 16.09 -16.97 7.09
CA GLY A 70 17.30 -16.67 6.31
C GLY A 70 17.20 -15.37 5.50
N LEU A 71 16.03 -14.74 5.42
CA LEU A 71 15.88 -13.46 4.73
C LEU A 71 16.66 -12.36 5.44
N ALA A 72 16.70 -12.35 6.78
CA ALA A 72 17.44 -11.34 7.52
C ALA A 72 18.95 -11.36 7.21
N ASP A 73 19.52 -12.54 6.98
CA ASP A 73 20.94 -12.72 6.63
C ASP A 73 21.28 -12.16 5.23
N SER A 74 20.28 -11.98 4.38
CA SER A 74 20.45 -11.41 3.02
C SER A 74 20.38 -9.89 2.99
N LEU A 75 19.92 -9.25 4.08
CA LEU A 75 19.71 -7.81 4.17
C LEU A 75 20.94 -7.09 4.76
N PRO A 76 21.13 -5.79 4.48
CA PRO A 76 22.16 -4.99 5.11
C PRO A 76 22.06 -5.02 6.64
N ALA A 77 23.21 -5.17 7.30
CA ALA A 77 23.27 -5.21 8.77
C ALA A 77 22.69 -3.94 9.40
N GLY A 78 21.85 -4.09 10.42
CA GLY A 78 21.22 -2.99 11.14
C GLY A 78 19.95 -2.43 10.48
N LEU A 79 19.61 -2.85 9.26
CA LEU A 79 18.47 -2.33 8.52
C LEU A 79 17.13 -2.69 9.20
N LEU A 80 16.99 -3.94 9.66
CA LEU A 80 15.77 -4.40 10.31
C LEU A 80 15.61 -3.76 11.69
N GLU A 81 16.71 -3.60 12.43
CA GLU A 81 16.71 -2.92 13.73
C GLU A 81 16.38 -1.44 13.57
N GLN A 82 16.87 -0.78 12.52
CA GLN A 82 16.48 0.59 12.18
C GLN A 82 14.98 0.68 11.88
N TRP A 83 14.46 -0.22 11.03
CA TRP A 83 13.04 -0.22 10.70
C TRP A 83 12.16 -0.41 11.94
N ALA A 84 12.49 -1.38 12.80
CA ALA A 84 11.78 -1.59 14.05
C ALA A 84 11.91 -0.38 15.01
N ALA A 85 13.07 0.28 15.07
CA ALA A 85 13.25 1.50 15.86
C ALA A 85 12.44 2.68 15.31
N ASP A 86 12.27 2.78 13.99
CA ASP A 86 11.46 3.82 13.36
C ASP A 86 9.96 3.61 13.62
N MET A 87 9.52 2.36 13.82
CA MET A 87 8.14 1.99 14.15
C MET A 87 7.81 2.16 15.64
N ALA A 88 8.75 1.82 16.53
CA ALA A 88 8.49 1.69 17.96
C ALA A 88 7.86 2.92 18.65
N PRO A 89 8.15 4.18 18.26
CA PRO A 89 7.48 5.36 18.80
C PRO A 89 5.96 5.40 18.55
N TRP A 90 5.50 4.67 17.54
CA TRP A 90 4.13 4.73 17.02
C TRP A 90 3.27 3.56 17.46
N VAL A 91 3.86 2.37 17.48
CA VAL A 91 3.14 1.12 17.77
C VAL A 91 3.47 0.55 19.13
N GLY A 92 4.60 0.93 19.76
CA GLY A 92 5.06 0.32 20.99
C GLY A 92 6.23 -0.63 20.76
N GLU A 93 6.36 -1.68 21.55
CA GLU A 93 7.47 -2.63 21.38
C GLU A 93 7.30 -3.41 20.07
N VAL A 94 8.41 -3.57 19.34
CA VAL A 94 8.47 -4.32 18.08
C VAL A 94 9.29 -5.58 18.26
N LEU A 95 8.66 -6.73 18.02
CA LEU A 95 9.31 -8.04 17.95
C LEU A 95 9.80 -8.30 16.51
N LEU A 96 11.09 -8.51 16.35
CA LEU A 96 11.70 -9.00 15.11
C LEU A 96 11.89 -10.51 15.21
N ALA A 97 11.29 -11.27 14.30
CA ALA A 97 11.39 -12.74 14.29
C ALA A 97 11.53 -13.30 12.88
N GLU A 98 12.21 -14.44 12.76
CA GLU A 98 12.15 -15.29 11.56
C GLU A 98 11.28 -16.51 11.81
N ALA A 99 10.58 -16.96 10.77
CA ALA A 99 9.77 -18.16 10.77
C ALA A 99 10.17 -19.11 9.64
N SER A 100 10.27 -20.40 9.93
CA SER A 100 10.36 -21.44 8.90
C SER A 100 9.06 -21.55 8.11
N TYR A 101 9.12 -22.08 6.89
CA TYR A 101 7.92 -22.35 6.11
C TYR A 101 7.04 -23.44 6.75
N SER A 102 5.85 -23.05 7.21
CA SER A 102 4.90 -23.90 7.93
C SER A 102 3.53 -23.94 7.25
N THR A 103 2.52 -24.48 7.93
CA THR A 103 1.13 -24.24 7.53
C THR A 103 0.67 -22.83 7.93
N PRO A 104 -0.33 -22.23 7.25
CA PRO A 104 -0.95 -20.99 7.68
C PRO A 104 -1.52 -21.07 9.11
N GLY A 105 -2.13 -22.22 9.46
CA GLY A 105 -2.68 -22.47 10.79
C GLY A 105 -1.64 -22.35 11.90
N GLU A 106 -0.46 -22.97 11.76
CA GLU A 106 0.60 -22.85 12.76
C GLU A 106 1.11 -21.42 12.93
N LEU A 107 1.25 -20.67 11.82
CA LEU A 107 1.67 -19.27 11.88
C LEU A 107 0.61 -18.41 12.60
N ARG A 108 -0.68 -18.63 12.30
CA ARG A 108 -1.80 -17.96 12.98
C ARG A 108 -1.84 -18.30 14.47
N GLU A 109 -1.67 -19.56 14.84
CA GLU A 109 -1.61 -20.00 16.24
C GLU A 109 -0.46 -19.33 17.00
N TRP A 110 0.70 -19.17 16.36
CA TRP A 110 1.81 -18.44 16.96
C TRP A 110 1.50 -16.94 17.13
N LEU A 111 0.90 -16.28 16.13
CA LEU A 111 0.43 -14.89 16.27
C LEU A 111 -0.58 -14.76 17.43
N ALA A 112 -1.55 -15.67 17.52
CA ALA A 112 -2.52 -15.71 18.61
C ALA A 112 -1.86 -15.86 19.99
N SER A 113 -0.73 -16.58 20.07
CA SER A 113 0.02 -16.73 21.32
C SER A 113 0.63 -15.42 21.85
N LEU A 114 0.77 -14.40 21.00
CA LEU A 114 1.28 -13.06 21.35
C LEU A 114 0.17 -12.10 21.80
N LEU A 115 -1.12 -12.43 21.61
CA LEU A 115 -2.23 -11.58 22.06
C LEU A 115 -2.18 -11.25 23.56
N PRO A 116 -1.88 -12.19 24.48
CA PRO A 116 -1.74 -11.86 25.91
C PRO A 116 -0.59 -10.91 26.22
N GLU A 117 0.37 -10.73 25.30
CA GLU A 117 1.48 -9.77 25.40
C GLU A 117 1.10 -8.38 24.85
N GLY A 118 -0.07 -8.23 24.22
CA GLY A 118 -0.57 -6.97 23.71
C GLY A 118 -0.52 -6.80 22.20
N LEU A 119 -0.35 -7.88 21.42
CA LEU A 119 -0.25 -7.80 19.95
C LEU A 119 -1.44 -7.05 19.35
N ASP A 120 -1.14 -6.01 18.55
CA ASP A 120 -2.12 -5.20 17.83
C ASP A 120 -1.93 -5.27 16.31
N GLY A 121 -0.72 -5.60 15.84
CA GLY A 121 -0.47 -5.78 14.42
C GLY A 121 0.74 -6.63 14.05
N ALA A 122 0.75 -7.08 12.79
CA ALA A 122 1.83 -7.86 12.21
C ALA A 122 2.16 -7.42 10.77
N VAL A 123 3.40 -7.64 10.36
CA VAL A 123 3.79 -7.63 8.94
C VAL A 123 4.55 -8.91 8.58
N LEU A 124 4.10 -9.57 7.52
CA LEU A 124 4.63 -10.82 7.00
C LEU A 124 5.58 -10.54 5.83
N VAL A 125 6.87 -10.82 5.96
CA VAL A 125 7.91 -10.44 5.01
C VAL A 125 8.59 -11.68 4.40
N GLY A 126 8.62 -11.76 3.07
CA GLY A 126 9.19 -12.89 2.32
C GLY A 126 8.17 -13.99 2.03
N ASP A 127 8.68 -15.19 1.71
CA ASP A 127 7.88 -16.35 1.34
C ASP A 127 7.34 -17.05 2.59
N LEU A 128 6.38 -16.38 3.25
CA LEU A 128 5.63 -16.93 4.37
C LEU A 128 4.30 -17.56 3.91
N PRO A 129 3.78 -18.58 4.64
CA PRO A 129 2.54 -19.26 4.29
C PRO A 129 1.37 -18.29 4.06
N ALA A 130 0.48 -18.68 3.16
CA ALA A 130 -0.75 -17.95 2.85
C ALA A 130 -1.96 -18.87 3.03
N ALA A 131 -2.97 -18.42 3.77
CA ALA A 131 -4.25 -19.10 3.81
C ALA A 131 -4.96 -18.90 2.47
N TRP A 132 -5.50 -19.97 1.91
CA TRP A 132 -6.34 -19.91 0.72
C TRP A 132 -7.78 -20.20 1.09
N VAL A 133 -8.68 -19.45 0.48
CA VAL A 133 -10.11 -19.54 0.63
C VAL A 133 -10.72 -20.10 -0.64
N MET A 134 -11.73 -20.95 -0.49
CA MET A 134 -12.59 -21.43 -1.55
C MET A 134 -14.06 -21.18 -1.14
N MET A 135 -14.78 -20.32 -1.86
CA MET A 135 -16.17 -20.01 -1.52
C MET A 135 -17.06 -19.81 -2.75
N ASP A 136 -18.37 -20.00 -2.57
CA ASP A 136 -19.37 -19.65 -3.59
C ASP A 136 -19.56 -18.12 -3.63
N ASN A 137 -19.34 -17.50 -4.79
CA ASN A 137 -19.48 -16.05 -4.96
C ASN A 137 -20.97 -15.66 -5.08
N ALA A 138 -21.41 -14.75 -4.20
CA ALA A 138 -22.80 -14.34 -4.09
C ALA A 138 -23.33 -13.58 -5.32
N PHE A 139 -22.45 -13.02 -6.16
CA PHE A 139 -22.81 -12.16 -7.30
C PHE A 139 -22.77 -12.90 -8.62
N LEU A 140 -21.72 -13.69 -8.86
CA LEU A 140 -21.49 -14.34 -10.16
C LEU A 140 -22.10 -15.75 -10.26
N ARG A 141 -22.59 -16.32 -9.14
CA ARG A 141 -23.07 -17.70 -9.04
C ARG A 141 -22.03 -18.77 -9.42
N GLU A 142 -20.76 -18.37 -9.44
CA GLU A 142 -19.58 -19.22 -9.63
C GLU A 142 -18.77 -19.24 -8.33
N GLY A 143 -17.94 -20.26 -8.16
CA GLY A 143 -17.02 -20.32 -7.03
C GLY A 143 -15.75 -19.50 -7.29
N GLU A 144 -15.12 -19.00 -6.23
CA GLU A 144 -13.86 -18.25 -6.30
C GLU A 144 -12.83 -18.82 -5.30
N THR A 145 -11.57 -18.92 -5.75
CA THR A 145 -10.45 -19.43 -4.95
C THR A 145 -9.34 -18.38 -4.88
N PHE A 146 -8.90 -18.00 -3.68
CA PHE A 146 -7.99 -16.87 -3.50
C PHE A 146 -7.21 -16.90 -2.17
N PRO A 147 -6.01 -16.29 -2.11
CA PRO A 147 -5.30 -16.11 -0.84
C PRO A 147 -5.94 -14.99 0.00
N ALA A 148 -6.02 -15.16 1.32
CA ALA A 148 -6.67 -14.25 2.24
C ALA A 148 -5.84 -14.00 3.51
N ASP A 149 -5.24 -12.80 3.63
CA ASP A 149 -4.51 -12.43 4.85
C ASP A 149 -5.44 -12.01 6.00
N TYR A 150 -6.75 -11.86 5.76
CA TYR A 150 -7.74 -11.70 6.83
C TYR A 150 -7.71 -12.88 7.82
N PHE A 151 -7.30 -14.07 7.36
CA PHE A 151 -7.03 -15.25 8.21
C PHE A 151 -5.97 -14.99 9.29
N PHE A 152 -5.03 -14.07 9.07
CA PHE A 152 -4.02 -13.70 10.06
C PHE A 152 -4.43 -12.48 10.90
N MET A 153 -5.58 -11.87 10.60
CA MET A 153 -6.17 -10.77 11.38
C MET A 153 -7.17 -11.29 12.40
N ASP A 154 -8.02 -12.21 11.95
CA ASP A 154 -8.90 -13.02 12.79
C ASP A 154 -8.06 -14.14 13.40
N LEU A 155 -7.75 -14.06 14.70
CA LEU A 155 -6.86 -14.98 15.39
C LEU A 155 -7.62 -16.02 16.22
N ASP A 156 -8.87 -15.74 16.61
CA ASP A 156 -9.68 -16.64 17.46
C ASP A 156 -10.94 -17.22 16.79
N GLY A 157 -11.27 -16.78 15.58
CA GLY A 157 -12.38 -17.29 14.78
C GLY A 157 -12.16 -18.69 14.23
N GLU A 158 -13.24 -19.42 14.03
CA GLU A 158 -13.18 -20.80 13.52
C GLU A 158 -13.12 -20.81 11.99
N TRP A 159 -12.07 -21.41 11.43
CA TRP A 159 -11.88 -21.61 10.00
C TRP A 159 -11.60 -23.10 9.74
N SER A 160 -12.39 -23.71 8.87
CA SER A 160 -12.26 -25.12 8.50
C SER A 160 -12.27 -25.32 6.97
N ASP A 161 -11.63 -26.42 6.58
CA ASP A 161 -11.57 -26.96 5.22
C ASP A 161 -12.39 -28.25 5.25
N GLU A 162 -13.66 -28.13 4.85
CA GLU A 162 -14.66 -29.20 4.96
C GLU A 162 -15.13 -29.72 3.59
N TRP A 163 -14.69 -29.09 2.49
CA TRP A 163 -15.10 -29.44 1.14
C TRP A 163 -13.92 -29.63 0.20
N VAL A 164 -13.99 -30.68 -0.62
CA VAL A 164 -13.17 -30.82 -1.82
C VAL A 164 -13.95 -30.21 -2.98
N GLY A 165 -13.49 -29.05 -3.45
CA GLY A 165 -14.22 -28.20 -4.40
C GLY A 165 -15.28 -27.32 -3.72
N TYR A 166 -15.88 -26.40 -4.49
CA TYR A 166 -16.78 -25.37 -3.96
C TYR A 166 -17.96 -25.94 -3.16
N PRO A 167 -18.32 -25.39 -1.98
CA PRO A 167 -19.36 -25.94 -1.11
C PRO A 167 -20.70 -26.27 -1.81
N SER A 168 -21.14 -25.46 -2.79
CA SER A 168 -22.36 -25.72 -3.56
C SER A 168 -22.33 -26.95 -4.48
N GLN A 169 -21.14 -27.45 -4.83
CA GLN A 169 -20.92 -28.51 -5.84
C GLN A 169 -19.92 -29.60 -5.40
N GLY A 170 -19.23 -29.39 -4.29
CA GLY A 170 -18.12 -30.19 -3.79
C GLY A 170 -18.57 -31.45 -3.04
N ASN A 171 -17.58 -32.22 -2.61
CA ASN A 171 -17.79 -33.37 -1.72
C ASN A 171 -17.20 -33.07 -0.34
N PRO A 172 -17.79 -33.57 0.76
CA PRO A 172 -17.18 -33.44 2.07
C PRO A 172 -15.75 -34.01 2.09
N GLY A 173 -14.78 -33.25 2.59
CA GLY A 173 -13.38 -33.62 2.65
C GLY A 173 -12.48 -32.43 2.99
N SER A 174 -11.19 -32.52 2.67
CA SER A 174 -10.26 -31.40 2.87
C SER A 174 -9.30 -31.36 1.68
N ASP A 175 -9.11 -30.18 1.09
CA ASP A 175 -8.23 -29.96 -0.07
C ASP A 175 -7.19 -28.85 0.12
N GLY A 176 -7.03 -28.37 1.35
CA GLY A 176 -6.06 -27.37 1.77
C GLY A 176 -6.55 -25.93 1.66
N LYS A 177 -7.83 -25.71 1.31
CA LYS A 177 -8.45 -24.38 1.16
C LYS A 177 -9.59 -24.24 2.16
N TYR A 178 -9.60 -23.14 2.91
CA TYR A 178 -10.66 -22.86 3.88
C TYR A 178 -11.96 -22.49 3.15
N ASP A 179 -13.06 -23.12 3.54
CA ASP A 179 -14.36 -22.97 2.87
C ASP A 179 -15.53 -22.87 3.85
N THR A 180 -15.25 -23.08 5.13
CA THR A 180 -16.23 -23.15 6.19
C THR A 180 -15.75 -22.32 7.37
N TRP A 181 -16.68 -21.58 7.97
CA TRP A 181 -16.41 -20.62 9.02
C TRP A 181 -17.35 -20.86 10.20
N GLY A 182 -16.88 -20.52 11.40
CA GLY A 182 -17.69 -20.50 12.61
C GLY A 182 -18.88 -19.54 12.53
N PRO A 183 -19.69 -19.45 13.60
CA PRO A 183 -20.81 -18.51 13.64
C PRO A 183 -20.32 -17.09 13.32
N TRP A 184 -21.05 -16.39 12.44
CA TRP A 184 -20.69 -15.10 11.84
C TRP A 184 -20.26 -13.99 12.82
N GLN A 185 -20.56 -14.14 14.11
CA GLN A 185 -20.21 -13.22 15.20
C GLN A 185 -18.76 -13.39 15.69
N GLY A 186 -18.06 -14.45 15.27
CA GLY A 186 -16.68 -14.76 15.67
C GLY A 186 -15.64 -14.56 14.57
N LEU A 187 -15.98 -13.94 13.44
CA LEU A 187 -15.02 -13.60 12.37
C LEU A 187 -14.63 -12.13 12.47
N MET A 188 -14.06 -11.72 13.60
CA MET A 188 -13.60 -10.34 13.84
C MET A 188 -12.07 -10.28 13.76
N PRO A 189 -11.48 -9.14 13.36
CA PRO A 189 -10.03 -9.00 13.41
C PRO A 189 -9.57 -8.61 14.83
N GLU A 190 -8.70 -9.43 15.43
CA GLU A 190 -8.03 -9.11 16.69
C GLU A 190 -6.82 -8.20 16.48
N ILE A 191 -6.19 -8.29 15.30
CA ILE A 191 -5.02 -7.50 14.89
C ILE A 191 -5.17 -6.98 13.46
N TYR A 192 -4.35 -6.00 13.05
CA TYR A 192 -4.13 -5.73 11.62
C TYR A 192 -2.92 -6.49 11.08
N CYS A 193 -3.00 -6.94 9.83
CA CYS A 193 -1.90 -7.65 9.17
C CYS A 193 -1.62 -7.03 7.80
N ALA A 194 -0.34 -6.96 7.44
CA ALA A 194 0.10 -6.61 6.09
C ALA A 194 1.16 -7.60 5.59
N ARG A 195 1.45 -7.53 4.29
CA ARG A 195 2.38 -8.43 3.61
C ARG A 195 3.40 -7.71 2.76
N MET A 196 4.62 -8.25 2.73
CA MET A 196 5.73 -7.83 1.89
C MET A 196 6.35 -9.07 1.23
N LYS A 197 5.73 -9.56 0.14
CA LYS A 197 6.30 -10.64 -0.69
C LYS A 197 6.89 -10.03 -1.96
N THR A 198 8.21 -10.14 -2.13
CA THR A 198 8.91 -9.49 -3.27
C THR A 198 9.65 -10.47 -4.19
N SER A 199 9.87 -11.70 -3.73
CA SER A 199 10.50 -12.82 -4.46
C SER A 199 9.93 -13.04 -5.87
N ASN A 200 8.63 -12.83 -6.06
CA ASN A 200 7.93 -13.08 -7.33
C ASN A 200 7.74 -11.84 -8.22
N LEU A 201 8.35 -10.69 -7.89
CA LEU A 201 8.24 -9.47 -8.73
C LEU A 201 9.17 -9.49 -9.93
N THR A 202 10.27 -10.24 -9.90
CA THR A 202 11.20 -10.44 -11.05
C THR A 202 11.82 -9.18 -11.68
N VAL A 203 11.62 -8.00 -11.10
CA VAL A 203 12.19 -6.70 -11.52
C VAL A 203 13.46 -6.32 -10.76
N GLY A 204 13.84 -7.13 -9.76
CA GLY A 204 15.02 -6.95 -8.93
C GLY A 204 15.23 -8.19 -8.05
N THR A 205 16.28 -8.16 -7.24
CA THR A 205 16.46 -9.17 -6.18
C THR A 205 15.58 -8.82 -4.99
N GLU A 206 14.98 -9.80 -4.33
CA GLU A 206 14.15 -9.62 -3.14
C GLU A 206 14.82 -8.77 -2.05
N ALA A 207 16.03 -9.13 -1.63
CA ALA A 207 16.78 -8.36 -0.62
C ALA A 207 17.01 -6.90 -1.06
N GLY A 208 17.24 -6.67 -2.36
CA GLY A 208 17.41 -5.32 -2.92
C GLY A 208 16.10 -4.51 -2.93
N LEU A 209 14.97 -5.14 -3.26
CA LEU A 209 13.65 -4.50 -3.24
C LEU A 209 13.24 -4.13 -1.81
N ILE A 210 13.40 -5.06 -0.87
CA ILE A 210 13.13 -4.81 0.56
C ILE A 210 14.06 -3.72 1.10
N ALA A 211 15.36 -3.77 0.81
CA ALA A 211 16.29 -2.76 1.29
C ALA A 211 15.97 -1.35 0.75
N SER A 212 15.66 -1.24 -0.54
CA SER A 212 15.24 0.03 -1.14
C SER A 212 13.92 0.53 -0.53
N TYR A 213 12.96 -0.36 -0.32
CA TYR A 213 11.70 -0.05 0.33
C TYR A 213 11.88 0.47 1.77
N LEU A 214 12.70 -0.21 2.58
CA LEU A 214 12.92 0.18 3.97
C LEU A 214 13.67 1.51 4.09
N GLU A 215 14.56 1.83 3.15
CA GLU A 215 15.15 3.16 3.05
C GLU A 215 14.08 4.22 2.77
N ARG A 216 13.18 4.00 1.79
CA ARG A 216 12.06 4.93 1.53
C ARG A 216 11.15 5.11 2.75
N ASN A 217 10.89 4.02 3.46
CA ASN A 217 10.11 4.01 4.69
C ASN A 217 10.77 4.88 5.78
N HIS A 218 12.07 4.69 6.00
CA HIS A 218 12.87 5.49 6.93
C HIS A 218 12.83 6.98 6.56
N GLN A 219 13.04 7.30 5.27
CA GLN A 219 12.98 8.68 4.77
C GLN A 219 11.60 9.31 5.01
N TRP A 220 10.51 8.57 4.74
CA TRP A 220 9.14 9.02 5.01
C TRP A 220 8.93 9.33 6.50
N ARG A 221 9.36 8.44 7.39
CA ARG A 221 9.19 8.65 8.84
C ARG A 221 10.02 9.79 9.39
N THR A 222 11.21 10.00 8.83
CA THR A 222 12.16 11.00 9.32
C THR A 222 11.86 12.39 8.77
N TRP A 223 11.51 12.49 7.48
CA TRP A 223 11.42 13.77 6.78
C TRP A 223 10.04 14.07 6.21
N GLY A 224 9.16 13.07 6.13
CA GLY A 224 7.94 13.15 5.34
C GLY A 224 8.25 13.29 3.85
N ASP A 225 7.34 13.93 3.14
CA ASP A 225 7.39 14.24 1.73
C ASP A 225 7.15 15.75 1.51
N PRO A 226 8.17 16.48 1.00
CA PRO A 226 8.06 17.92 0.77
C PRO A 226 7.13 18.29 -0.41
N GLY A 227 6.58 17.30 -1.12
CA GLY A 227 5.66 17.47 -2.25
C GLY A 227 4.25 17.97 -1.88
N ALA A 228 3.42 18.15 -2.90
CA ALA A 228 2.03 18.57 -2.75
C ALA A 228 1.17 17.48 -2.09
N HIS A 229 0.24 17.88 -1.22
CA HIS A 229 -0.74 17.00 -0.59
C HIS A 229 -1.95 16.74 -1.51
N GLN A 230 -1.71 16.48 -2.80
CA GLN A 230 -2.76 16.20 -3.78
C GLN A 230 -3.01 14.70 -3.87
N ALA A 231 -4.28 14.29 -3.90
CA ALA A 231 -4.69 12.92 -4.16
C ALA A 231 -5.47 12.82 -5.48
N LEU A 232 -5.48 11.63 -6.07
CA LEU A 232 -6.21 11.34 -7.30
C LEU A 232 -7.31 10.31 -7.05
N CYS A 233 -8.55 10.70 -7.33
CA CYS A 233 -9.71 9.83 -7.47
C CYS A 233 -9.97 9.63 -8.98
N TYR A 234 -9.55 8.49 -9.52
CA TYR A 234 -9.63 8.19 -10.96
C TYR A 234 -10.67 7.10 -11.21
N VAL A 235 -11.85 7.48 -11.67
CA VAL A 235 -13.06 6.66 -11.61
C VAL A 235 -13.53 6.28 -12.99
N ASP A 236 -13.30 5.03 -13.39
CA ASP A 236 -13.69 4.53 -14.70
C ASP A 236 -15.21 4.36 -14.82
N ASP A 237 -15.67 4.22 -16.07
CA ASP A 237 -17.05 4.30 -16.53
C ASP A 237 -18.12 3.69 -15.58
N ASP A 238 -17.96 2.41 -15.23
CA ASP A 238 -18.92 1.65 -14.43
C ASP A 238 -19.19 2.29 -13.08
N TRP A 239 -18.24 3.09 -12.57
CA TRP A 239 -18.33 3.74 -11.26
C TRP A 239 -18.46 5.25 -11.28
N ALA A 240 -18.48 5.88 -12.47
CA ALA A 240 -18.47 7.34 -12.63
C ALA A 240 -19.57 8.06 -11.83
N VAL A 241 -20.74 7.42 -11.63
CA VAL A 241 -21.86 7.99 -10.86
C VAL A 241 -21.56 8.12 -9.36
N TRP A 242 -20.66 7.30 -8.80
CA TRP A 242 -20.23 7.36 -7.40
C TRP A 242 -18.96 8.21 -7.19
N GLY A 243 -18.33 8.71 -8.25
CA GLY A 243 -17.02 9.38 -8.13
C GLY A 243 -17.00 10.57 -7.16
N ALA A 244 -18.10 11.30 -7.02
CA ALA A 244 -18.21 12.39 -6.04
C ALA A 244 -18.21 11.89 -4.58
N GLU A 245 -18.85 10.74 -4.31
CA GLU A 245 -18.87 10.10 -3.00
C GLU A 245 -17.48 9.54 -2.65
N PHE A 246 -16.82 8.90 -3.62
CA PHE A 246 -15.45 8.41 -3.44
C PHE A 246 -14.46 9.54 -3.19
N GLN A 247 -14.57 10.62 -3.96
CA GLN A 247 -13.78 11.84 -3.72
C GLN A 247 -14.01 12.39 -2.32
N GLN A 248 -15.26 12.44 -1.86
CA GLN A 248 -15.60 12.95 -0.52
C GLN A 248 -14.97 12.11 0.59
N ALA A 249 -14.99 10.78 0.47
CA ALA A 249 -14.32 9.91 1.44
C ALA A 249 -12.80 10.14 1.45
N MET A 250 -12.18 10.24 0.27
CA MET A 250 -10.74 10.56 0.18
C MET A 250 -10.39 11.93 0.76
N GLN A 251 -11.32 12.89 0.74
CA GLN A 251 -11.14 14.23 1.31
C GLN A 251 -11.02 14.24 2.84
N GLU A 252 -11.41 13.16 3.51
CA GLU A 252 -11.16 12.99 4.95
C GLU A 252 -9.66 12.83 5.25
N LEU A 253 -8.91 12.27 4.30
CA LEU A 253 -7.46 12.14 4.38
C LEU A 253 -6.72 13.37 3.82
N TYR A 254 -6.93 13.69 2.53
CA TYR A 254 -6.28 14.82 1.85
C TYR A 254 -7.31 15.82 1.35
N PRO A 255 -7.26 17.11 1.74
CA PRO A 255 -8.28 18.07 1.36
C PRO A 255 -8.30 18.39 -0.14
N ASP A 256 -7.19 18.19 -0.85
CA ASP A 256 -7.08 18.41 -2.29
C ASP A 256 -7.12 17.07 -3.03
N VAL A 257 -8.29 16.71 -3.54
CA VAL A 257 -8.52 15.47 -4.30
C VAL A 257 -8.98 15.84 -5.70
N GLU A 258 -8.17 15.52 -6.70
CA GLU A 258 -8.57 15.60 -8.10
C GLU A 258 -9.52 14.45 -8.42
N LEU A 259 -10.68 14.77 -9.00
CA LEU A 259 -11.65 13.78 -9.46
C LEU A 259 -11.67 13.77 -10.99
N VAL A 260 -11.31 12.63 -11.58
CA VAL A 260 -11.45 12.35 -13.00
C VAL A 260 -12.45 11.21 -13.15
N ARG A 261 -13.56 11.47 -13.83
CA ARG A 261 -14.66 10.51 -13.96
C ARG A 261 -15.48 10.67 -15.25
N ASP A 262 -14.99 11.48 -16.19
CA ASP A 262 -15.61 11.54 -17.51
C ASP A 262 -15.21 10.26 -18.23
N GLU A 263 -16.21 9.43 -18.57
CA GLU A 263 -16.05 8.13 -19.24
C GLU A 263 -15.28 8.24 -20.56
N ARG A 264 -15.09 9.45 -21.11
CA ARG A 264 -14.28 9.68 -22.33
C ARG A 264 -12.83 10.02 -22.03
N GLU A 265 -12.54 10.42 -20.80
CA GLU A 265 -11.22 10.85 -20.34
C GLU A 265 -10.55 9.77 -19.48
N THR A 266 -11.31 8.85 -18.89
CA THR A 266 -10.76 7.71 -18.13
C THR A 266 -10.29 6.60 -19.08
N ASN A 267 -8.99 6.57 -19.35
CA ASN A 267 -8.36 5.58 -20.24
C ASN A 267 -6.88 5.40 -19.90
N GLY A 268 -6.27 4.30 -20.38
CA GLY A 268 -4.87 4.00 -20.09
C GLY A 268 -3.89 5.07 -20.54
N THR A 269 -4.12 5.69 -21.70
CA THR A 269 -3.23 6.77 -22.19
C THR A 269 -3.27 7.99 -21.27
N ASP A 270 -4.45 8.41 -20.82
CA ASP A 270 -4.55 9.50 -19.85
C ASP A 270 -3.95 9.11 -18.49
N TYR A 271 -4.25 7.91 -18.01
CA TYR A 271 -3.71 7.40 -16.75
C TYR A 271 -2.18 7.39 -16.74
N GLU A 272 -1.56 6.87 -17.79
CA GLU A 272 -0.10 6.77 -17.90
C GLU A 272 0.56 8.13 -18.14
N GLU A 273 0.11 8.89 -19.14
CA GLU A 273 0.81 10.08 -19.59
C GLU A 273 0.57 11.30 -18.69
N ASN A 274 -0.62 11.40 -18.06
CA ASN A 274 -1.03 12.56 -17.28
C ASN A 274 -1.18 12.29 -15.79
N ARG A 275 -1.58 11.07 -15.39
CA ARG A 275 -1.91 10.79 -13.98
C ARG A 275 -0.75 10.19 -13.20
N LEU A 276 -0.15 9.13 -13.71
CA LEU A 276 1.00 8.48 -13.08
C LEU A 276 2.25 9.36 -13.06
N THR A 277 2.39 10.26 -14.04
CA THR A 277 3.45 11.30 -14.08
C THR A 277 3.13 12.52 -13.20
N GLY A 278 1.92 12.61 -12.66
CA GLY A 278 1.44 13.69 -11.82
C GLY A 278 2.02 13.65 -10.40
N ALA A 279 1.96 14.79 -9.70
CA ALA A 279 2.45 14.94 -8.34
C ALA A 279 1.38 14.56 -7.30
N TYR A 280 0.91 13.31 -7.34
CA TYR A 280 -0.04 12.79 -6.35
C TYR A 280 0.71 12.10 -5.22
N ARG A 281 0.22 12.27 -4.00
CA ARG A 281 0.66 11.50 -2.83
C ARG A 281 -0.11 10.19 -2.68
N TRP A 282 -1.39 10.23 -3.04
CA TRP A 282 -2.31 9.10 -2.96
C TRP A 282 -3.06 8.94 -4.27
N ILE A 283 -3.11 7.72 -4.81
CA ILE A 283 -3.85 7.41 -6.03
C ILE A 283 -4.86 6.31 -5.74
N SER A 284 -6.11 6.54 -6.13
CA SER A 284 -7.20 5.56 -6.04
C SER A 284 -7.83 5.38 -7.43
N PRO A 285 -7.43 4.36 -8.20
CA PRO A 285 -8.13 3.98 -9.41
C PRO A 285 -9.35 3.11 -9.07
N PHE A 286 -10.47 3.36 -9.73
CA PHE A 286 -11.68 2.56 -9.69
C PHE A 286 -11.92 2.01 -11.08
N VAL A 287 -11.48 0.77 -11.28
CA VAL A 287 -11.30 0.18 -12.61
C VAL A 287 -11.43 -1.33 -12.55
N HIS A 288 -11.90 -1.94 -13.64
CA HIS A 288 -11.71 -3.37 -13.85
C HIS A 288 -10.23 -3.73 -13.98
N SER A 289 -9.82 -4.93 -13.57
CA SER A 289 -8.40 -5.22 -13.43
C SER A 289 -8.10 -6.73 -13.39
N GLY A 290 -6.83 -7.06 -13.53
CA GLY A 290 -6.27 -8.34 -13.10
C GLY A 290 -5.05 -8.10 -12.22
N PRO A 291 -4.30 -9.15 -11.87
CA PRO A 291 -3.06 -9.00 -11.12
C PRO A 291 -2.05 -8.08 -11.81
N THR A 292 -1.95 -8.12 -13.13
CA THR A 292 -0.86 -7.49 -13.88
C THR A 292 -1.27 -6.29 -14.74
N LEU A 293 -2.54 -5.87 -14.70
CA LEU A 293 -3.07 -4.78 -15.54
C LEU A 293 -4.34 -4.12 -14.98
N HIS A 294 -4.59 -2.88 -15.37
CA HIS A 294 -5.88 -2.18 -15.27
C HIS A 294 -6.58 -2.15 -16.64
N GLN A 295 -7.89 -2.45 -16.67
CA GLN A 295 -8.72 -2.56 -17.89
C GLN A 295 -9.64 -1.36 -18.02
N TRP A 296 -9.15 -0.32 -18.69
CA TRP A 296 -9.88 0.92 -18.88
C TRP A 296 -10.95 0.83 -19.98
N SER A 297 -12.03 1.58 -19.80
CA SER A 297 -13.09 1.73 -20.79
C SER A 297 -13.41 3.22 -21.01
N PRO A 298 -12.93 3.82 -22.12
CA PRO A 298 -12.20 3.20 -23.23
C PRO A 298 -10.76 2.81 -22.87
N GLY A 299 -10.23 1.82 -23.59
CA GLY A 299 -8.81 1.44 -23.49
C GLY A 299 -7.85 2.54 -24.01
N PRO A 300 -6.53 2.27 -24.06
CA PRO A 300 -5.88 0.97 -23.81
C PRO A 300 -5.86 0.58 -22.33
N GLU A 301 -5.44 -0.65 -22.04
CA GLU A 301 -5.10 -1.14 -20.70
C GLU A 301 -3.78 -0.50 -20.22
N THR A 302 -3.55 -0.45 -18.91
CA THR A 302 -2.25 -0.11 -18.31
C THR A 302 -1.68 -1.33 -17.59
N THR A 303 -0.43 -1.67 -17.86
CA THR A 303 0.21 -2.90 -17.38
C THR A 303 1.32 -2.63 -16.35
N TRP A 304 1.70 -3.68 -15.62
CA TRP A 304 2.74 -3.58 -14.58
C TRP A 304 4.08 -3.05 -15.11
N ASP A 305 4.50 -3.39 -16.33
CA ASP A 305 5.78 -2.95 -16.88
C ASP A 305 5.77 -1.48 -17.30
N GLU A 306 4.62 -0.96 -17.72
CA GLU A 306 4.41 0.47 -17.94
C GLU A 306 4.50 1.24 -16.63
N VAL A 307 3.89 0.73 -15.55
CA VAL A 307 4.02 1.34 -14.21
C VAL A 307 5.48 1.41 -13.77
N VAL A 308 6.25 0.31 -13.92
CA VAL A 308 7.69 0.32 -13.59
C VAL A 308 8.45 1.32 -14.44
N ALA A 309 8.11 1.45 -15.73
CA ALA A 309 8.79 2.38 -16.63
C ALA A 309 8.45 3.86 -16.35
N ILE A 310 7.23 4.15 -15.90
CA ILE A 310 6.76 5.50 -15.58
C ILE A 310 7.30 5.97 -14.23
N ASP A 311 7.45 5.04 -13.28
CA ASP A 311 7.89 5.31 -11.90
C ASP A 311 7.03 6.38 -11.20
N PRO A 312 5.74 6.08 -10.90
CA PRO A 312 4.83 7.05 -10.34
C PRO A 312 5.32 7.61 -9.02
N GLN A 313 5.16 8.93 -8.82
CA GLN A 313 5.61 9.59 -7.60
C GLN A 313 4.65 9.39 -6.41
N ALA A 314 3.58 8.62 -6.56
CA ALA A 314 2.66 8.38 -5.44
C ALA A 314 3.27 7.47 -4.37
N ARG A 315 2.87 7.73 -3.12
CA ARG A 315 3.32 6.97 -1.94
C ARG A 315 2.35 5.86 -1.59
N PHE A 316 1.06 6.16 -1.73
CA PHE A 316 -0.01 5.31 -1.23
C PHE A 316 -1.07 5.06 -2.30
N TYR A 317 -1.66 3.87 -2.24
CA TYR A 317 -2.65 3.43 -3.21
C TYR A 317 -3.83 2.75 -2.54
N ASN A 318 -5.05 3.10 -2.94
CA ASN A 318 -6.25 2.31 -2.67
C ASN A 318 -6.78 1.78 -4.00
N LEU A 319 -6.49 0.52 -4.27
CA LEU A 319 -6.71 -0.12 -5.55
C LEU A 319 -8.11 -0.72 -5.56
N PHE A 320 -9.10 0.08 -6.01
CA PHE A 320 -10.39 -0.44 -6.43
C PHE A 320 -10.24 -1.13 -7.79
N ALA A 321 -9.52 -2.24 -7.75
CA ALA A 321 -9.02 -3.00 -8.88
C ALA A 321 -8.90 -4.46 -8.45
N CYS A 322 -9.75 -5.31 -9.01
CA CYS A 322 -9.81 -6.74 -8.64
C CYS A 322 -8.51 -7.48 -8.92
N SER A 323 -8.16 -8.39 -8.02
CA SER A 323 -6.96 -9.24 -8.08
C SER A 323 -5.63 -8.49 -8.20
N ASN A 324 -5.62 -7.15 -8.20
CA ASN A 324 -4.44 -6.32 -8.44
C ASN A 324 -3.38 -6.49 -7.34
N CYS A 325 -3.84 -6.86 -6.13
CA CYS A 325 -3.01 -7.21 -4.99
C CYS A 325 -2.87 -8.72 -4.77
N ARG A 326 -3.14 -9.58 -5.78
CA ARG A 326 -2.91 -11.04 -5.66
C ARG A 326 -1.42 -11.33 -5.55
N PHE A 327 -0.91 -11.29 -4.32
CA PHE A 327 0.51 -11.46 -4.01
C PHE A 327 1.07 -12.83 -4.37
N THR A 328 0.21 -13.83 -4.62
CA THR A 328 0.62 -15.16 -5.12
C THR A 328 0.91 -15.17 -6.61
N THR A 329 0.48 -14.13 -7.35
CA THR A 329 0.75 -13.97 -8.78
C THR A 329 2.02 -13.14 -8.99
N PRO A 330 2.97 -13.62 -9.83
CA PRO A 330 4.15 -12.85 -10.19
C PRO A 330 3.79 -11.48 -10.79
N ARG A 331 4.55 -10.44 -10.41
CA ARG A 331 4.39 -9.07 -10.93
C ARG A 331 3.00 -8.45 -10.68
N ASN A 332 2.33 -8.84 -9.59
CA ASN A 332 1.08 -8.20 -9.20
C ASN A 332 1.29 -6.68 -8.99
N MET A 333 0.40 -5.88 -9.56
CA MET A 333 0.57 -4.43 -9.65
C MET A 333 0.56 -3.75 -8.28
N GLY A 334 -0.22 -4.24 -7.31
CA GLY A 334 -0.20 -3.71 -5.95
C GLY A 334 1.20 -3.74 -5.34
N SER A 335 1.89 -4.88 -5.46
CA SER A 335 3.29 -4.99 -5.03
C SER A 335 4.27 -4.21 -5.91
N ILE A 336 4.00 -4.09 -7.22
CA ILE A 336 4.83 -3.28 -8.14
C ILE A 336 4.78 -1.80 -7.74
N TYR A 337 3.59 -1.24 -7.51
CA TYR A 337 3.43 0.15 -7.06
C TYR A 337 4.24 0.42 -5.78
N VAL A 338 4.28 -0.53 -4.85
CA VAL A 338 4.93 -0.37 -3.54
C VAL A 338 6.44 -0.62 -3.58
N PHE A 339 6.88 -1.73 -4.17
CA PHE A 339 8.27 -2.21 -4.04
C PHE A 339 9.13 -1.91 -5.26
N ALA A 340 8.54 -1.77 -6.44
CA ALA A 340 9.23 -1.65 -7.72
C ALA A 340 9.23 -0.22 -8.30
N THR A 341 8.84 0.78 -7.49
CA THR A 341 8.95 2.20 -7.79
C THR A 341 9.89 2.87 -6.78
N ASP A 342 10.38 4.07 -7.11
CA ASP A 342 11.25 4.85 -6.23
C ASP A 342 10.47 5.62 -5.14
N TYR A 343 9.14 5.50 -5.10
CA TYR A 343 8.28 6.30 -4.22
C TYR A 343 7.26 5.50 -3.42
N GLY A 344 6.80 4.35 -3.90
CA GLY A 344 5.75 3.57 -3.26
C GLY A 344 6.09 3.15 -1.82
N LEU A 345 5.05 3.20 -0.97
CA LEU A 345 5.14 2.87 0.46
C LEU A 345 4.07 1.87 0.92
N ALA A 346 2.83 1.96 0.42
CA ALA A 346 1.81 0.95 0.70
C ALA A 346 0.68 0.96 -0.33
N SER A 347 0.03 -0.18 -0.47
CA SER A 347 -1.21 -0.33 -1.24
C SER A 347 -2.22 -1.18 -0.49
N VAL A 348 -3.49 -0.80 -0.53
CA VAL A 348 -4.61 -1.65 -0.11
C VAL A 348 -5.41 -2.06 -1.35
N GLY A 349 -5.80 -3.33 -1.46
CA GLY A 349 -6.54 -3.83 -2.61
C GLY A 349 -6.89 -5.31 -2.47
N SER A 350 -7.46 -5.91 -3.51
CA SER A 350 -8.00 -7.28 -3.46
C SER A 350 -7.10 -8.30 -4.15
N THR A 351 -7.04 -9.51 -3.62
CA THR A 351 -6.46 -10.71 -4.23
C THR A 351 -7.45 -11.44 -5.15
N LYS A 352 -8.68 -10.96 -5.24
CA LYS A 352 -9.77 -11.58 -6.02
C LYS A 352 -10.72 -10.54 -6.61
N SER A 353 -11.84 -10.96 -7.17
CA SER A 353 -12.93 -10.05 -7.55
C SER A 353 -13.41 -9.22 -6.34
N GLY A 354 -13.91 -8.02 -6.60
CA GLY A 354 -14.26 -7.05 -5.57
C GLY A 354 -13.09 -6.21 -5.07
N SER A 355 -13.38 -5.29 -4.16
CA SER A 355 -12.43 -4.38 -3.50
C SER A 355 -13.06 -3.74 -2.25
N MET A 356 -12.47 -2.67 -1.75
CA MET A 356 -12.99 -1.85 -0.65
C MET A 356 -14.28 -1.14 -1.05
N LEU A 357 -15.26 -1.13 -0.16
CA LEU A 357 -16.39 -0.21 -0.17
C LEU A 357 -16.42 0.50 1.19
N GLN A 358 -17.34 1.45 1.42
CA GLN A 358 -17.47 2.11 2.73
C GLN A 358 -16.16 2.84 3.10
N PHE A 359 -15.64 3.60 2.13
CA PHE A 359 -14.29 4.18 2.14
C PHE A 359 -14.06 5.16 3.29
N GLU A 360 -15.09 5.83 3.78
CA GLU A 360 -15.06 6.73 4.94
C GLU A 360 -14.57 6.03 6.20
N HIS A 361 -14.88 4.74 6.37
CA HIS A 361 -14.43 3.95 7.52
C HIS A 361 -12.93 3.60 7.44
N PHE A 362 -12.30 3.83 6.30
CA PHE A 362 -10.86 3.72 6.12
C PHE A 362 -10.19 5.11 6.09
N TYR A 363 -10.67 6.03 5.27
CA TYR A 363 -10.06 7.36 5.12
C TYR A 363 -10.27 8.28 6.32
N GLY A 364 -11.40 8.17 7.04
CA GLY A 364 -11.67 8.96 8.25
C GLY A 364 -10.62 8.73 9.34
N PRO A 365 -10.38 7.47 9.77
CA PRO A 365 -9.31 7.15 10.70
C PRO A 365 -7.93 7.63 10.22
N LEU A 366 -7.59 7.49 8.93
CA LEU A 366 -6.34 8.04 8.37
C LEU A 366 -6.29 9.57 8.48
N GLY A 367 -7.42 10.23 8.25
CA GLY A 367 -7.64 11.66 8.47
C GLY A 367 -7.37 12.11 9.90
N ASP A 368 -7.64 11.22 10.87
CA ASP A 368 -7.41 11.39 12.30
C ASP A 368 -6.03 10.88 12.76
N ASP A 369 -5.08 10.72 11.83
CA ASP A 369 -3.69 10.30 12.09
C ASP A 369 -3.50 8.87 12.59
N GLN A 370 -4.45 7.97 12.27
CA GLN A 370 -4.23 6.54 12.46
C GLN A 370 -3.17 6.00 11.50
N THR A 371 -2.58 4.86 11.89
CA THR A 371 -1.74 4.07 10.98
C THR A 371 -2.60 3.43 9.89
N LEU A 372 -1.99 3.07 8.76
CA LEU A 372 -2.67 2.30 7.71
C LEU A 372 -3.35 1.03 8.25
N GLY A 373 -2.65 0.29 9.09
CA GLY A 373 -3.15 -0.92 9.75
C GLY A 373 -4.31 -0.65 10.71
N GLY A 374 -4.20 0.40 11.54
CA GLY A 374 -5.27 0.79 12.45
C GLY A 374 -6.55 1.21 11.72
N ALA A 375 -6.42 1.97 10.63
CA ALA A 375 -7.54 2.31 9.76
C ALA A 375 -8.11 1.09 9.02
N TYR A 376 -7.24 0.18 8.56
CA TYR A 376 -7.63 -1.05 7.87
C TYR A 376 -8.41 -2.00 8.77
N ARG A 377 -7.98 -2.15 10.04
CA ARG A 377 -8.72 -2.91 11.06
C ARG A 377 -10.09 -2.28 11.35
N GLN A 378 -10.15 -0.96 11.56
CA GLN A 378 -11.43 -0.27 11.81
C GLN A 378 -12.42 -0.41 10.65
N TRP A 379 -11.92 -0.34 9.42
CA TRP A 379 -12.72 -0.63 8.23
C TRP A 379 -13.25 -2.07 8.27
N TRP A 380 -12.40 -3.06 8.57
CA TRP A 380 -12.84 -4.45 8.72
C TRP A 380 -13.87 -4.64 9.83
N GLU A 381 -13.64 -4.06 11.00
CA GLU A 381 -14.58 -4.08 12.13
C GLU A 381 -15.96 -3.54 11.73
N TYR A 382 -16.00 -2.50 10.88
CA TYR A 382 -17.26 -2.01 10.30
C TYR A 382 -17.87 -3.03 9.33
N ILE A 383 -17.10 -3.56 8.38
CA ILE A 383 -17.58 -4.52 7.38
C ILE A 383 -18.16 -5.78 7.99
N VAL A 384 -17.57 -6.30 9.07
CA VAL A 384 -18.06 -7.52 9.72
C VAL A 384 -19.07 -7.24 10.85
N ASN A 385 -19.37 -5.97 11.11
CA ASN A 385 -20.28 -5.58 12.19
C ASN A 385 -21.69 -6.13 11.94
N GLY A 386 -22.17 -6.98 12.85
CA GLY A 386 -23.47 -7.65 12.70
C GLY A 386 -23.40 -8.99 11.96
N GLY A 387 -22.20 -9.42 11.57
CA GLY A 387 -21.90 -10.71 10.94
C GLY A 387 -21.43 -10.54 9.50
N PHE A 388 -20.41 -11.31 9.12
CA PHE A 388 -19.76 -11.21 7.81
C PHE A 388 -20.61 -11.86 6.71
N SER A 389 -21.56 -11.14 6.12
CA SER A 389 -22.52 -11.71 5.17
C SER A 389 -21.85 -12.29 3.91
N PRO A 390 -22.52 -13.22 3.18
CA PRO A 390 -21.98 -13.75 1.92
C PRO A 390 -21.65 -12.68 0.88
N GLY A 391 -22.40 -11.57 0.87
CA GLY A 391 -22.14 -10.43 0.00
C GLY A 391 -20.88 -9.67 0.38
N GLU A 392 -20.69 -9.40 1.67
CA GLU A 392 -19.47 -8.78 2.20
C GLU A 392 -18.26 -9.68 1.98
N MET A 393 -18.37 -10.99 2.21
CA MET A 393 -17.28 -11.94 1.92
C MET A 393 -16.91 -11.90 0.42
N SER A 394 -17.92 -11.93 -0.45
CA SER A 394 -17.74 -11.88 -1.91
C SER A 394 -17.13 -10.56 -2.38
N TRP A 395 -17.30 -9.45 -1.66
CA TRP A 395 -16.61 -8.18 -1.94
C TRP A 395 -15.21 -8.10 -1.33
N HIS A 396 -15.08 -8.48 -0.06
CA HIS A 396 -14.01 -7.97 0.80
C HIS A 396 -13.02 -9.04 1.27
N LEU A 397 -13.37 -10.33 1.32
CA LEU A 397 -12.53 -11.34 1.99
C LEU A 397 -11.12 -11.53 1.39
N GLY A 398 -10.91 -11.07 0.15
CA GLY A 398 -9.60 -11.04 -0.49
C GLY A 398 -8.82 -9.74 -0.29
N MET A 399 -9.32 -8.80 0.51
CA MET A 399 -8.61 -7.54 0.74
C MET A 399 -7.33 -7.79 1.53
N VAL A 400 -6.26 -7.13 1.10
CA VAL A 400 -4.93 -7.19 1.70
C VAL A 400 -4.31 -5.79 1.76
N LEU A 401 -3.44 -5.61 2.75
CA LEU A 401 -2.56 -4.46 2.87
C LEU A 401 -1.14 -4.89 2.53
N ILE A 402 -0.52 -4.21 1.57
CA ILE A 402 0.85 -4.49 1.11
C ILE A 402 1.76 -3.34 1.57
N GLY A 403 2.92 -3.70 2.14
CA GLY A 403 3.88 -2.75 2.71
C GLY A 403 3.83 -2.71 4.25
N ASP A 404 4.28 -1.60 4.82
CA ASP A 404 4.35 -1.35 6.25
C ASP A 404 3.02 -0.77 6.76
N PRO A 405 2.25 -1.52 7.58
CA PRO A 405 0.95 -1.08 8.06
C PRO A 405 1.04 0.01 9.12
N THR A 406 2.23 0.28 9.66
CA THR A 406 2.42 1.24 10.76
C THR A 406 2.70 2.65 10.25
N LEU A 407 2.77 2.84 8.93
CA LEU A 407 2.90 4.16 8.31
C LEU A 407 1.65 5.00 8.54
N ARG A 408 1.87 6.30 8.77
CA ARG A 408 0.82 7.31 8.89
C ARG A 408 0.90 8.26 7.69
N PRO A 409 -0.06 8.22 6.75
CA PRO A 409 -0.04 9.07 5.57
C PRO A 409 -0.09 10.58 5.87
N ARG A 410 -0.42 10.98 7.12
CA ARG A 410 -0.47 12.38 7.59
C ARG A 410 0.65 12.81 8.54
N ALA A 411 1.61 11.94 8.87
CA ALA A 411 2.61 12.20 9.93
C ALA A 411 3.34 13.55 9.80
N GLU A 412 3.61 13.98 8.57
CA GLU A 412 4.26 15.24 8.23
C GLU A 412 3.37 16.48 8.41
N ILE A 413 2.05 16.35 8.18
CA ILE A 413 1.07 17.45 8.25
C ILE A 413 0.86 17.85 9.71
N LEU A 414 0.90 16.85 10.60
CA LEU A 414 0.59 17.02 12.02
C LEU A 414 1.83 17.15 12.90
N GLY A 415 3.02 16.91 12.34
CA GLY A 415 4.28 16.95 13.06
C GLY A 415 4.34 15.85 14.12
N GLY A 416 4.81 14.67 13.74
CA GLY A 416 4.78 13.45 14.57
C GLY A 416 5.28 13.57 16.03
N PRO A 417 4.92 12.63 16.93
CA PRO A 417 5.50 12.46 18.25
C PRO A 417 7.03 12.60 18.23
N GLY A 418 7.51 13.68 18.87
CA GLY A 418 8.90 14.09 18.84
C GLY A 418 9.17 15.43 18.13
N THR A 419 8.13 16.14 17.68
CA THR A 419 8.27 17.50 17.15
C THR A 419 8.63 18.55 18.22
N GLU A 420 9.88 18.50 18.70
CA GLU A 420 10.64 19.72 18.47
C GLU A 420 10.71 19.89 16.94
N PRO A 421 10.43 21.08 16.38
CA PRO A 421 10.85 21.34 15.00
C PRO A 421 12.29 20.87 14.90
N PRO A 422 12.68 20.14 13.84
CA PRO A 422 14.00 19.53 13.77
C PRO A 422 15.00 20.56 14.28
N PRO A 423 15.91 20.24 15.22
CA PRO A 423 17.07 21.10 15.38
C PRO A 423 17.59 21.23 13.97
N SER A 424 17.54 22.46 13.45
CA SER A 424 17.85 22.81 12.07
C SER A 424 19.02 21.93 11.68
N VAL A 425 18.82 21.03 10.70
CA VAL A 425 19.84 20.05 10.28
C VAL A 425 21.15 20.80 10.24
N THR A 426 21.99 20.65 11.27
CA THR A 426 23.20 21.44 11.41
C THR A 426 24.13 20.90 10.35
N GLY A 427 24.02 21.48 9.15
CA GLY A 427 24.60 20.92 7.96
C GLY A 427 23.80 21.08 6.66
N GLY A 428 22.55 21.57 6.65
CA GLY A 428 21.79 21.81 5.41
C GLY A 428 22.01 23.20 4.80
N LEU A 429 21.86 23.33 3.46
CA LEU A 429 21.78 24.65 2.82
C LEU A 429 20.45 25.31 3.22
N GLU A 430 20.51 26.44 3.91
CA GLU A 430 19.31 27.16 4.35
C GLU A 430 19.04 28.38 3.46
N VAL A 431 17.78 28.72 3.24
CA VAL A 431 17.36 29.96 2.56
C VAL A 431 16.77 30.91 3.60
N LEU A 432 17.48 32.00 3.88
CA LEU A 432 17.07 33.02 4.84
C LEU A 432 16.14 34.02 4.14
N GLY A 433 14.86 34.02 4.50
CA GLY A 433 13.86 34.91 3.87
C GLY A 433 13.31 34.38 2.54
N ASN A 434 12.63 33.23 2.61
CA ASN A 434 11.87 32.62 1.54
C ASN A 434 10.36 32.74 1.86
N PRO A 435 9.49 33.34 1.01
CA PRO A 435 9.75 33.89 -0.33
C PRO A 435 10.70 35.09 -0.36
N CYS A 436 11.51 35.20 -1.41
CA CYS A 436 12.47 36.27 -1.61
C CYS A 436 12.04 37.25 -2.71
N GLY A 437 12.53 38.49 -2.65
CA GLY A 437 12.36 39.49 -3.72
C GLY A 437 13.47 39.39 -4.77
N ASN A 438 14.20 40.48 -4.98
CA ASN A 438 15.36 40.50 -5.88
C ASN A 438 16.62 39.88 -5.29
N VAL A 439 16.65 39.64 -3.97
CA VAL A 439 17.81 39.06 -3.28
C VAL A 439 17.33 37.89 -2.46
N VAL A 440 18.04 36.78 -2.58
CA VAL A 440 17.89 35.60 -1.73
C VAL A 440 19.12 35.49 -0.83
N LEU A 441 18.90 35.27 0.47
CA LEU A 441 19.98 35.03 1.43
C LEU A 441 20.05 33.53 1.68
N PHE A 442 21.26 33.00 1.82
CA PHE A 442 21.51 31.61 2.18
C PHE A 442 22.41 31.52 3.39
N HIS A 443 22.23 30.49 4.21
CA HIS A 443 23.25 30.02 5.14
C HIS A 443 23.86 28.73 4.57
N LEU A 444 25.17 28.76 4.29
CA LEU A 444 25.91 27.62 3.76
C LEU A 444 26.54 26.84 4.92
N PRO A 445 26.26 25.53 5.05
CA PRO A 445 26.80 24.70 6.13
C PRO A 445 28.30 24.40 5.97
N ALA A 446 28.80 24.49 4.74
CA ALA A 446 30.17 24.17 4.36
C ALA A 446 30.52 24.94 3.08
N PRO A 447 31.81 25.15 2.79
CA PRO A 447 32.21 25.77 1.53
C PRO A 447 31.85 24.88 0.33
N GLY A 448 31.44 25.49 -0.78
CA GLY A 448 31.02 24.75 -1.96
C GLY A 448 30.59 25.60 -3.15
N VAL A 449 30.09 24.95 -4.18
CA VAL A 449 29.49 25.58 -5.37
C VAL A 449 27.98 25.64 -5.17
N LEU A 450 27.42 26.84 -5.12
CA LEU A 450 25.98 27.05 -5.01
C LEU A 450 25.39 27.32 -6.41
N ALA A 451 24.45 26.49 -6.83
CA ALA A 451 23.75 26.58 -8.10
C ALA A 451 22.24 26.72 -7.89
N ILE A 452 21.56 27.52 -8.70
CA ILE A 452 20.10 27.65 -8.73
C ILE A 452 19.61 27.10 -10.07
N TYR A 453 18.60 26.26 -9.99
CA TYR A 453 17.92 25.63 -11.13
C TYR A 453 16.47 26.07 -11.19
N ASP A 454 15.91 26.18 -12.39
CA ASP A 454 14.46 26.29 -12.56
C ASP A 454 13.75 24.93 -12.39
N THR A 455 12.43 24.92 -12.42
CA THR A 455 11.61 23.70 -12.27
C THR A 455 11.79 22.69 -13.42
N ALA A 456 12.35 23.12 -14.56
CA ALA A 456 12.71 22.25 -15.67
C ALA A 456 14.14 21.68 -15.54
N GLY A 457 14.82 21.92 -14.40
CA GLY A 457 16.17 21.43 -14.14
C GLY A 457 17.28 22.19 -14.87
N ARG A 458 17.00 23.34 -15.48
CA ARG A 458 18.00 24.16 -16.17
C ARG A 458 18.75 25.04 -15.17
N LEU A 459 20.07 25.10 -15.29
CA LEU A 459 20.90 25.98 -14.47
C LEU A 459 20.62 27.45 -14.83
N VAL A 460 20.18 28.25 -13.86
CA VAL A 460 19.87 29.67 -14.05
C VAL A 460 20.86 30.62 -13.37
N LEU A 461 21.55 30.15 -12.32
CA LEU A 461 22.60 30.91 -11.64
C LEU A 461 23.59 29.93 -11.00
N GLU A 462 24.89 30.23 -11.06
CA GLU A 462 25.91 29.50 -10.31
C GLU A 462 26.88 30.46 -9.63
N ARG A 463 27.36 30.09 -8.44
CA ARG A 463 28.44 30.74 -7.70
C ARG A 463 29.45 29.70 -7.21
N PRO A 464 30.65 29.67 -7.80
CA PRO A 464 31.69 28.76 -7.39
C PRO A 464 32.37 29.22 -6.09
N ALA A 465 32.80 28.26 -5.28
CA ALA A 465 33.72 28.43 -4.15
C ALA A 465 33.27 29.45 -3.08
N LEU A 466 32.00 29.39 -2.67
CA LEU A 466 31.50 30.17 -1.54
C LEU A 466 32.02 29.57 -0.22
N PRO A 467 32.40 30.40 0.78
CA PRO A 467 32.72 29.92 2.12
C PRO A 467 31.46 29.45 2.85
N ALA A 468 31.64 28.68 3.94
CA ALA A 468 30.55 28.44 4.89
C ALA A 468 30.09 29.76 5.54
N GLY A 469 28.82 29.82 5.94
CA GLY A 469 28.19 31.00 6.53
C GLY A 469 27.20 31.68 5.59
N GLU A 470 26.81 32.92 5.93
CA GLU A 470 25.78 33.64 5.19
C GLU A 470 26.30 34.23 3.87
N THR A 471 25.50 34.11 2.82
CA THR A 471 25.76 34.74 1.52
C THR A 471 24.46 35.25 0.92
N SER A 472 24.52 36.30 0.12
CA SER A 472 23.38 36.83 -0.63
C SER A 472 23.60 36.69 -2.12
N LEU A 473 22.54 36.33 -2.87
CA LEU A 473 22.55 36.28 -4.34
C LEU A 473 21.46 37.20 -4.88
N ASP A 474 21.83 38.04 -5.85
CA ASP A 474 20.88 38.79 -6.65
C ASP A 474 20.22 37.85 -7.67
N VAL A 475 18.90 37.76 -7.58
CA VAL A 475 18.00 36.96 -8.41
C VAL A 475 16.91 37.85 -9.05
N GLY A 476 17.06 39.17 -9.03
CA GLY A 476 16.08 40.11 -9.59
C GLY A 476 15.88 39.99 -11.10
N PHE A 477 16.81 39.34 -11.80
CA PHE A 477 16.70 39.04 -13.23
C PHE A 477 15.89 37.77 -13.52
N LEU A 478 15.60 36.94 -12.51
CA LEU A 478 14.79 35.74 -12.67
C LEU A 478 13.29 36.10 -12.64
N PRO A 479 12.43 35.46 -13.44
CA PRO A 479 10.99 35.65 -13.34
C PRO A 479 10.46 35.19 -11.97
N GLY A 480 9.33 35.76 -11.53
CA GLY A 480 8.66 35.25 -10.33
C GLY A 480 8.23 33.79 -10.50
N GLY A 481 8.51 32.94 -9.51
CA GLY A 481 8.31 31.50 -9.61
C GLY A 481 9.16 30.70 -8.61
N PHE A 482 9.14 29.37 -8.76
CA PHE A 482 9.86 28.43 -7.92
C PHE A 482 11.21 28.05 -8.53
N TYR A 483 12.23 27.91 -7.69
CA TYR A 483 13.58 27.50 -8.07
C TYR A 483 14.16 26.53 -7.03
N ARG A 484 15.14 25.73 -7.44
CA ARG A 484 15.89 24.82 -6.58
C ARG A 484 17.33 25.28 -6.43
N ALA A 485 17.75 25.58 -5.21
CA ALA A 485 19.15 25.79 -4.85
C ALA A 485 19.83 24.45 -4.57
N VAL A 486 21.08 24.32 -4.99
CA VAL A 486 21.90 23.12 -4.84
C VAL A 486 23.31 23.56 -4.44
N LEU A 487 23.78 23.14 -3.27
CA LEU A 487 25.17 23.31 -2.83
C LEU A 487 25.92 22.01 -3.04
N ARG A 488 26.96 22.04 -3.89
CA ARG A 488 27.90 20.92 -4.09
C ARG A 488 29.19 21.16 -3.32
N ARG A 489 29.59 20.20 -2.49
CA ARG A 489 30.79 20.28 -1.65
C ARG A 489 31.98 19.60 -2.30
N GLY A 490 33.18 19.92 -1.81
CA GLY A 490 34.43 19.37 -2.34
C GLY A 490 34.60 17.85 -2.15
N ASP A 491 33.83 17.25 -1.24
CA ASP A 491 33.76 15.79 -1.01
C ASP A 491 32.74 15.08 -1.92
N GLY A 492 32.05 15.82 -2.80
CA GLY A 492 31.03 15.30 -3.70
C GLY A 492 29.63 15.26 -3.09
N SER A 493 29.46 15.56 -1.81
CA SER A 493 28.13 15.64 -1.18
C SER A 493 27.34 16.85 -1.68
N VAL A 494 26.02 16.71 -1.67
CA VAL A 494 25.08 17.72 -2.19
C VAL A 494 23.98 17.98 -1.18
N THR A 495 23.63 19.26 -0.98
CA THR A 495 22.44 19.66 -0.22
C THR A 495 21.59 20.62 -1.05
N THR A 496 20.27 20.53 -0.92
CA THR A 496 19.34 21.33 -1.73
C THR A 496 18.36 22.13 -0.88
N ALA A 497 17.86 23.23 -1.42
CA ALA A 497 16.80 24.04 -0.80
C ALA A 497 15.87 24.63 -1.85
N GLY A 498 14.58 24.82 -1.52
CA GLY A 498 13.62 25.50 -2.38
C GLY A 498 13.68 27.02 -2.26
N ILE A 499 13.44 27.74 -3.36
CA ILE A 499 13.33 29.21 -3.39
C ILE A 499 12.00 29.58 -4.06
N VAL A 500 11.25 30.49 -3.45
CA VAL A 500 10.07 31.13 -4.02
C VAL A 500 10.42 32.60 -4.29
N ARG A 501 10.53 32.99 -5.56
CA ARG A 501 10.83 34.38 -5.95
C ARG A 501 9.54 35.13 -6.24
N LEU A 502 9.25 36.17 -5.46
CA LEU A 502 8.15 37.08 -5.68
C LEU A 502 8.48 38.04 -6.84
N ARG A 503 7.45 38.51 -7.56
CA ARG A 503 7.66 39.35 -8.74
C ARG A 503 8.25 40.71 -8.44
#